data_AF-G0N1J1-F1
#
_entry.id   AF-G0N1J1-F1
#
_cell.length_a   1.000
_cell.length_b   1.000
_cell.length_c   1.000
_cell.angle_alpha   90.00
_cell.angle_beta   90.00
_cell.angle_gamma   90.00
#
_symmetry.space_group_name_H-M   'P 1'
#
loop_
_entity.id
_entity.type
_entity.pdbx_description
1 polymer ?
#
loop_
_entity_poly.entity_id
_entity_poly.type
_entity_poly.pdbx_seq_one_letter_code
_entity_poly.pdbx_strand_id
1 'polypeptide(L)'
;MILLIDMPEVPMKTILEKLGYVEIQCLRKNCHSLRNFIDYFKPEQSIDVMEISGTAGNISLLIYRNDDSQLYPNGQKIHVEYQALDGENTEITWFRKNKYPKKTILHENFSEVLSRDFGLILKCKLPILRRFSIDFKYTSKQFLKKHLLNKSPIKTNTLIIKTNTLITQRQDDILSFLPYICADTLKKLEIEFVDLSGTLMNISKIVEQEHWKRAKELHIHGVSVMAGIQNFEHFSYLVVKFDLLYLKDVLFLKELFFHTPSTFKQYRISFGKLSDRDAFIRELGHPITEQRQTLIFERPDDKENVVTIGFFPKFFEFKIIKKCIAPREVEVN
;
A
#
# COMPACT_ATOMS: atom_id res chain seq x y z
N MET A 1 18.09 24.04 -39.12
CA MET A 1 17.15 23.34 -38.20
C MET A 1 18.01 22.34 -37.42
N ILE A 2 18.20 22.54 -36.12
CA ILE A 2 19.00 21.63 -35.28
C ILE A 2 18.09 20.46 -34.90
N LEU A 3 18.49 19.23 -35.21
CA LEU A 3 17.75 18.05 -34.80
C LEU A 3 18.02 17.77 -33.31
N LEU A 4 17.07 17.15 -32.62
CA LEU A 4 17.22 16.80 -31.21
C LEU A 4 18.45 15.91 -30.95
N ILE A 5 18.84 15.10 -31.94
CA ILE A 5 20.02 14.22 -31.90
C ILE A 5 21.35 14.96 -32.01
N ASP A 6 21.34 16.16 -32.60
CA ASP A 6 22.53 16.99 -32.79
C ASP A 6 22.77 17.90 -31.58
N MET A 7 21.89 17.87 -30.57
CA MET A 7 22.03 18.67 -29.38
C MET A 7 23.14 18.13 -28.47
N PRO A 8 23.94 19.03 -27.83
CA PRO A 8 24.88 18.61 -26.82
C PRO A 8 24.19 17.90 -25.65
N GLU A 9 24.95 17.06 -24.93
CA GLU A 9 24.38 16.24 -23.87
C GLU A 9 23.66 17.04 -22.77
N VAL A 10 24.20 18.20 -22.38
CA VAL A 10 23.65 18.99 -21.26
C VAL A 10 22.22 19.47 -21.54
N PRO A 11 21.95 20.20 -22.66
CA PRO A 11 20.58 20.52 -23.05
C PRO A 11 19.67 19.29 -23.20
N MET A 12 20.20 18.19 -23.74
CA MET A 12 19.42 16.97 -23.93
C MET A 12 18.97 16.36 -22.57
N LYS A 13 19.85 16.32 -21.58
CA LYS A 13 19.52 15.88 -20.21
C LYS A 13 18.43 16.75 -19.60
N THR A 14 18.58 18.07 -19.70
CA THR A 14 17.58 19.03 -19.18
C THR A 14 16.22 18.89 -19.86
N ILE A 15 16.16 18.57 -21.16
CA ILE A 15 14.89 18.29 -21.84
C ILE A 15 14.28 17.01 -21.28
N LEU A 16 15.03 15.91 -21.23
CA LEU A 16 14.51 14.62 -20.77
C LEU A 16 13.98 14.67 -19.34
N GLU A 17 14.60 15.45 -18.46
CA GLU A 17 14.12 15.66 -17.07
C GLU A 17 12.78 16.41 -16.98
N LYS A 18 12.40 17.14 -18.04
CA LYS A 18 11.11 17.85 -18.11
C LYS A 18 10.00 17.04 -18.77
N LEU A 19 10.33 15.91 -19.38
CA LEU A 19 9.37 15.09 -20.12
C LEU A 19 8.63 14.13 -19.18
N GLY A 20 7.35 13.90 -19.48
CA GLY A 20 6.56 12.87 -18.82
C GLY A 20 6.90 11.47 -19.34
N TYR A 21 6.33 10.46 -18.70
CA TYR A 21 6.58 9.07 -19.06
C TYR A 21 6.22 8.77 -20.52
N VAL A 22 5.07 9.26 -21.02
CA VAL A 22 4.63 8.99 -22.40
C VAL A 22 5.61 9.58 -23.41
N GLU A 23 6.03 10.83 -23.21
CA GLU A 23 6.97 11.54 -24.08
C GLU A 23 8.31 10.82 -24.12
N ILE A 24 8.83 10.40 -22.97
CA ILE A 24 10.05 9.58 -22.87
C ILE A 24 9.90 8.28 -23.69
N GLN A 25 8.79 7.54 -23.53
CA GLN A 25 8.59 6.30 -24.27
C GLN A 25 8.42 6.55 -25.79
N CYS A 26 7.80 7.65 -26.20
CA CYS A 26 7.71 8.04 -27.60
C CYS A 26 9.10 8.29 -28.21
N LEU A 27 9.97 9.05 -27.52
CA LEU A 27 11.35 9.29 -27.97
C LEU A 27 12.16 7.99 -28.07
N ARG A 28 12.06 7.13 -27.06
CA ARG A 28 12.72 5.80 -27.08
C ARG A 28 12.24 4.93 -28.24
N LYS A 29 10.96 4.99 -28.62
CA LYS A 29 10.42 4.13 -29.70
C LYS A 29 10.77 4.63 -31.10
N ASN A 30 10.92 5.94 -31.30
CA ASN A 30 11.09 6.52 -32.64
C ASN A 30 12.55 6.66 -33.11
N CYS A 31 13.56 6.65 -32.22
CA CYS A 31 14.96 6.85 -32.62
C CYS A 31 15.93 5.96 -31.82
N HIS A 32 16.80 5.23 -32.51
CA HIS A 32 17.80 4.35 -31.88
C HIS A 32 18.81 5.13 -31.03
N SER A 33 19.33 6.26 -31.52
CA SER A 33 20.30 7.06 -30.77
C SER A 33 19.67 7.67 -29.51
N LEU A 34 18.43 8.18 -29.61
CA LEU A 34 17.70 8.67 -28.43
C LEU A 34 17.40 7.54 -27.44
N ARG A 35 17.03 6.35 -27.93
CA ARG A 35 16.83 5.18 -27.08
C ARG A 35 18.09 4.84 -26.29
N ASN A 36 19.23 4.75 -26.97
CA ASN A 36 20.51 4.44 -26.33
C ASN A 36 20.89 5.51 -25.31
N PHE A 37 20.70 6.79 -25.64
CA PHE A 37 20.97 7.90 -24.73
C PHE A 37 20.06 7.87 -23.50
N ILE A 38 18.76 7.66 -23.69
CA ILE A 38 17.78 7.57 -22.59
C ILE A 38 18.05 6.35 -21.71
N ASP A 39 18.40 5.20 -22.29
CA ASP A 39 18.70 3.98 -21.55
C ASP A 39 20.02 4.09 -20.76
N TYR A 40 20.97 4.90 -21.24
CA TYR A 40 22.20 5.25 -20.53
C TYR A 40 21.96 6.29 -19.43
N PHE A 41 21.34 7.43 -19.77
CA PHE A 41 21.11 8.55 -18.86
C PHE A 41 20.08 8.24 -17.77
N LYS A 42 19.05 7.44 -18.10
CA LYS A 42 17.94 7.04 -17.21
C LYS A 42 17.28 8.24 -16.53
N PRO A 43 16.61 9.13 -17.28
CA PRO A 43 15.91 10.26 -16.71
C PRO A 43 14.90 9.80 -15.65
N GLU A 44 14.81 10.54 -14.56
CA GLU A 44 13.83 10.27 -13.51
C GLU A 44 12.42 10.44 -14.06
N GLN A 45 11.55 9.47 -13.79
CA GLN A 45 10.19 9.49 -14.32
C GLN A 45 9.24 10.30 -13.43
N SER A 46 8.31 11.01 -14.05
CA SER A 46 7.24 11.74 -13.36
C SER A 46 6.09 10.80 -12.94
N ILE A 47 6.37 9.78 -12.13
CA ILE A 47 5.40 8.78 -11.66
C ILE A 47 5.37 8.82 -10.13
N ASP A 48 4.20 9.12 -9.55
CA ASP A 48 4.03 9.12 -8.09
C ASP A 48 3.26 7.89 -7.61
N VAL A 49 2.36 7.37 -8.45
CA VAL A 49 1.53 6.22 -8.14
C VAL A 49 1.63 5.17 -9.22
N MET A 50 1.76 3.92 -8.78
CA MET A 50 1.73 2.74 -9.63
C MET A 50 0.77 1.72 -9.02
N GLU A 51 -0.15 1.21 -9.81
CA GLU A 51 -1.14 0.22 -9.37
C GLU A 51 -1.23 -0.90 -10.41
N ILE A 52 -1.12 -2.14 -9.93
CA ILE A 52 -1.38 -3.35 -10.72
C ILE A 52 -2.54 -4.07 -10.04
N SER A 53 -3.67 -4.14 -10.71
CA SER A 53 -4.90 -4.74 -10.18
C SER A 53 -5.59 -5.56 -11.26
N GLY A 54 -6.32 -6.61 -10.91
CA GLY A 54 -6.95 -7.43 -11.94
C GLY A 54 -8.23 -8.12 -11.51
N THR A 55 -8.76 -8.88 -12.44
CA THR A 55 -9.81 -9.87 -12.27
C THR A 55 -9.42 -11.15 -13.01
N ALA A 56 -10.23 -12.19 -12.96
CA ALA A 56 -10.01 -13.37 -13.79
C ALA A 56 -9.97 -12.96 -15.27
N GLY A 57 -8.83 -13.21 -15.94
CA GLY A 57 -8.64 -12.91 -17.36
C GLY A 57 -8.43 -11.44 -17.74
N ASN A 58 -8.25 -10.52 -16.77
CA ASN A 58 -7.91 -9.13 -17.07
C ASN A 58 -6.98 -8.56 -15.99
N ILE A 59 -5.89 -7.90 -16.38
CA ILE A 59 -5.05 -7.12 -15.47
C ILE A 59 -4.93 -5.69 -15.98
N SER A 60 -5.07 -4.73 -15.09
CA SER A 60 -4.86 -3.31 -15.31
C SER A 60 -3.51 -2.87 -14.72
N LEU A 61 -2.80 -2.05 -15.49
CA LEU A 61 -1.65 -1.26 -15.06
C LEU A 61 -2.04 0.22 -15.11
N LEU A 62 -1.92 0.88 -13.96
CA LEU A 62 -2.20 2.29 -13.80
C LEU A 62 -0.97 3.01 -13.28
N ILE A 63 -0.53 4.06 -13.99
CA ILE A 63 0.51 4.98 -13.52
C ILE A 63 0.05 6.41 -13.68
N TYR A 64 0.29 7.21 -12.64
CA TYR A 64 -0.08 8.63 -12.65
C TYR A 64 0.76 9.43 -11.67
N ARG A 65 0.69 10.75 -11.83
CA ARG A 65 1.33 11.73 -10.96
C ARG A 65 0.27 12.43 -10.12
N ASN A 66 0.58 12.73 -8.86
CA ASN A 66 -0.33 13.38 -7.92
C ASN A 66 -1.70 12.66 -7.84
N ASP A 67 -2.79 13.42 -7.65
CA ASP A 67 -4.17 12.95 -7.71
C ASP A 67 -4.80 13.29 -9.08
N ASP A 68 -4.01 13.24 -10.15
CA ASP A 68 -4.50 13.51 -11.51
C ASP A 68 -5.54 12.45 -11.91
N SER A 69 -6.78 12.89 -12.04
CA SER A 69 -7.90 12.05 -12.46
C SER A 69 -8.03 11.95 -13.98
N GLN A 70 -7.35 12.80 -14.75
CA GLN A 70 -7.51 12.90 -16.19
C GLN A 70 -6.58 11.96 -16.94
N LEU A 71 -7.17 11.11 -17.79
CA LEU A 71 -6.43 10.24 -18.70
C LEU A 71 -5.62 11.04 -19.72
N TYR A 72 -4.46 10.51 -20.12
CA TYR A 72 -3.69 11.02 -21.25
C TYR A 72 -4.55 11.13 -22.53
N PRO A 73 -4.39 12.20 -23.35
CA PRO A 73 -3.40 13.27 -23.24
C PRO A 73 -3.83 14.48 -22.40
N ASN A 74 -5.05 14.49 -21.87
CA ASN A 74 -5.56 15.63 -21.09
C ASN A 74 -4.88 15.76 -19.72
N GLY A 75 -4.52 14.63 -19.12
CA GLY A 75 -3.65 14.55 -17.96
C GLY A 75 -2.50 13.58 -18.18
N GLN A 76 -1.84 13.20 -17.09
CA GLN A 76 -0.70 12.29 -17.08
C GLN A 76 -1.07 10.88 -16.65
N LYS A 77 -2.35 10.61 -16.35
CA LYS A 77 -2.81 9.27 -15.98
C LYS A 77 -2.80 8.34 -17.18
N ILE A 78 -2.02 7.27 -17.06
CA ILE A 78 -1.93 6.18 -18.04
C ILE A 78 -2.62 4.97 -17.44
N HIS A 79 -3.60 4.46 -18.17
CA HIS A 79 -4.34 3.26 -17.82
C HIS A 79 -4.28 2.28 -19.00
N VAL A 80 -3.76 1.09 -18.75
CA VAL A 80 -3.63 0.02 -19.74
C VAL A 80 -4.23 -1.25 -19.16
N GLU A 81 -5.12 -1.89 -19.91
CA GLU A 81 -5.65 -3.21 -19.56
C GLU A 81 -5.07 -4.27 -20.50
N TYR A 82 -4.82 -5.45 -19.93
CA TYR A 82 -4.30 -6.63 -20.59
C TYR A 82 -5.33 -7.75 -20.37
N GLN A 83 -6.14 -8.01 -21.39
CA GLN A 83 -7.25 -8.95 -21.34
C GLN A 83 -6.90 -10.24 -22.07
N ALA A 84 -7.19 -11.38 -21.45
CA ALA A 84 -7.09 -12.69 -22.06
C ALA A 84 -8.14 -12.85 -23.18
N LEU A 85 -7.72 -13.43 -24.29
CA LEU A 85 -8.57 -13.87 -25.40
C LEU A 85 -8.34 -15.36 -25.68
N ASP A 86 -9.19 -15.95 -26.52
CA ASP A 86 -9.07 -17.34 -26.95
C ASP A 86 -7.72 -17.61 -27.63
N GLY A 87 -7.21 -18.84 -27.47
CA GLY A 87 -5.98 -19.29 -28.13
C GLY A 87 -4.69 -18.66 -27.58
N GLU A 88 -4.65 -18.35 -26.28
CA GLU A 88 -3.53 -17.66 -25.60
C GLU A 88 -3.21 -16.28 -26.19
N ASN A 89 -4.20 -15.60 -26.75
CA ASN A 89 -4.06 -14.25 -27.27
C ASN A 89 -4.33 -13.21 -26.16
N THR A 90 -3.81 -12.01 -26.34
CA THR A 90 -4.01 -10.89 -25.42
C THR A 90 -4.52 -9.66 -26.15
N GLU A 91 -5.58 -9.04 -25.66
CA GLU A 91 -5.96 -7.68 -26.07
C GLU A 91 -5.37 -6.65 -25.10
N ILE A 92 -4.62 -5.69 -25.64
CA ILE A 92 -4.17 -4.52 -24.88
C ILE A 92 -5.12 -3.36 -25.19
N THR A 93 -5.73 -2.78 -24.17
CA THR A 93 -6.55 -1.57 -24.30
C THR A 93 -5.87 -0.40 -23.60
N TRP A 94 -5.59 0.68 -24.34
CA TRP A 94 -5.10 1.94 -23.75
C TRP A 94 -6.26 2.89 -23.49
N PHE A 95 -6.59 3.16 -22.23
CA PHE A 95 -7.66 4.07 -21.90
C PHE A 95 -7.20 5.52 -22.04
N ARG A 96 -7.79 6.22 -23.00
CA ARG A 96 -7.61 7.66 -23.22
C ARG A 96 -8.97 8.33 -23.17
N LYS A 97 -9.02 9.61 -22.81
CA LYS A 97 -10.27 10.36 -22.54
C LYS A 97 -11.45 10.03 -23.49
N ASN A 98 -11.18 9.98 -24.80
CA ASN A 98 -12.21 9.80 -25.84
C ASN A 98 -11.96 8.59 -26.75
N LYS A 99 -10.93 7.77 -26.46
CA LYS A 99 -10.52 6.66 -27.33
C LYS A 99 -9.97 5.52 -26.51
N TYR A 100 -10.26 4.30 -26.95
CA TYR A 100 -9.72 3.08 -26.38
C TYR A 100 -9.02 2.30 -27.48
N PRO A 101 -7.83 2.75 -27.96
CA PRO A 101 -7.08 1.98 -28.93
C PRO A 101 -6.86 0.58 -28.37
N LYS A 102 -7.07 -0.42 -29.23
CA LYS A 102 -6.89 -1.83 -28.93
C LYS A 102 -5.82 -2.41 -29.81
N LYS A 103 -5.04 -3.34 -29.25
CA LYS A 103 -4.09 -4.14 -30.02
C LYS A 103 -4.13 -5.58 -29.53
N THR A 104 -4.35 -6.49 -30.47
CA THR A 104 -4.22 -7.92 -30.21
C THR A 104 -2.77 -8.34 -30.34
N ILE A 105 -2.29 -9.07 -29.34
CA ILE A 105 -1.01 -9.79 -29.35
C ILE A 105 -1.35 -11.27 -29.49
N LEU A 106 -0.78 -11.90 -30.51
CA LEU A 106 -1.05 -13.30 -30.80
C LEU A 106 -0.08 -14.21 -30.04
N HIS A 107 -0.58 -15.35 -29.55
CA HIS A 107 0.22 -16.41 -28.91
C HIS A 107 1.07 -15.94 -27.72
N GLU A 108 0.55 -14.99 -26.94
CA GLU A 108 1.21 -14.49 -25.74
C GLU A 108 0.17 -14.20 -24.66
N ASN A 109 0.33 -14.82 -23.50
CA ASN A 109 -0.55 -14.64 -22.35
C ASN A 109 -0.42 -13.21 -21.78
N PHE A 110 -1.56 -12.66 -21.33
CA PHE A 110 -1.68 -11.28 -20.82
C PHE A 110 -0.72 -10.97 -19.68
N SER A 111 -0.38 -11.96 -18.85
CA SER A 111 0.61 -11.82 -17.78
C SER A 111 2.03 -11.58 -18.32
N GLU A 112 2.42 -12.22 -19.43
CA GLU A 112 3.73 -11.99 -20.06
C GLU A 112 3.80 -10.64 -20.78
N VAL A 113 2.69 -10.23 -21.39
CA VAL A 113 2.58 -8.90 -22.00
C VAL A 113 2.73 -7.79 -20.96
N LEU A 114 1.99 -7.89 -19.83
CA LEU A 114 2.12 -6.99 -18.69
C LEU A 114 3.54 -7.00 -18.12
N SER A 115 4.10 -8.20 -17.91
CA SER A 115 5.46 -8.43 -17.41
C SER A 115 6.48 -7.62 -18.20
N ARG A 116 6.45 -7.72 -19.53
CA ARG A 116 7.32 -6.97 -20.44
C ARG A 116 7.17 -5.46 -20.27
N ASP A 117 5.95 -4.94 -20.24
CA ASP A 117 5.68 -3.50 -20.12
C ASP A 117 6.10 -2.96 -18.74
N PHE A 118 5.83 -3.71 -17.67
CA PHE A 118 6.31 -3.42 -16.32
C PHE A 118 7.85 -3.39 -16.27
N GLY A 119 8.50 -4.35 -16.94
CA GLY A 119 9.95 -4.38 -17.09
C GLY A 119 10.52 -3.13 -17.77
N LEU A 120 9.79 -2.54 -18.73
CA LEU A 120 10.18 -1.28 -19.37
C LEU A 120 10.08 -0.08 -18.43
N ILE A 121 9.06 -0.04 -17.56
CA ILE A 121 8.92 0.98 -16.52
C ILE A 121 10.11 0.89 -15.55
N LEU A 122 10.43 -0.33 -15.09
CA LEU A 122 11.55 -0.58 -14.17
C LEU A 122 12.94 -0.41 -14.79
N LYS A 123 13.05 -0.19 -16.11
CA LYS A 123 14.33 0.21 -16.73
C LYS A 123 14.59 1.70 -16.56
N CYS A 124 13.55 2.49 -16.33
CA CYS A 124 13.67 3.91 -16.03
C CYS A 124 14.06 4.13 -14.56
N LYS A 125 14.58 5.31 -14.25
CA LYS A 125 14.81 5.74 -12.86
C LYS A 125 13.47 6.15 -12.25
N LEU A 126 12.96 5.33 -11.34
CA LEU A 126 11.74 5.66 -10.59
C LEU A 126 12.08 6.59 -9.42
N PRO A 127 11.25 7.62 -9.14
CA PRO A 127 11.35 8.39 -7.92
C PRO A 127 10.90 7.53 -6.72
N ILE A 128 10.91 8.12 -5.52
CA ILE A 128 10.20 7.51 -4.39
C ILE A 128 8.70 7.62 -4.68
N LEU A 129 8.05 6.49 -4.95
CA LEU A 129 6.62 6.46 -5.22
C LEU A 129 5.85 6.91 -3.96
N ARG A 130 4.82 7.74 -4.14
CA ARG A 130 3.86 8.03 -3.06
C ARG A 130 3.10 6.76 -2.68
N ARG A 131 2.74 5.95 -3.68
CA ARG A 131 2.01 4.70 -3.51
C ARG A 131 2.39 3.67 -4.57
N PHE A 132 2.61 2.44 -4.14
CA PHE A 132 2.67 1.28 -5.01
C PHE A 132 1.65 0.24 -4.54
N SER A 133 0.73 -0.15 -5.42
CA SER A 133 -0.28 -1.17 -5.15
C SER A 133 -0.10 -2.36 -6.09
N ILE A 134 -0.22 -3.56 -5.55
CA ILE A 134 -0.23 -4.79 -6.35
C ILE A 134 -1.29 -5.76 -5.85
N ASP A 135 -1.98 -6.41 -6.79
CA ASP A 135 -2.97 -7.43 -6.53
C ASP A 135 -2.48 -8.81 -6.96
N PHE A 136 -2.09 -9.64 -5.99
CA PHE A 136 -1.65 -11.01 -6.20
C PHE A 136 -2.80 -12.01 -6.38
N LYS A 137 -4.05 -11.60 -6.20
CA LYS A 137 -5.19 -12.49 -6.43
C LYS A 137 -5.27 -12.96 -7.88
N TYR A 138 -4.93 -12.07 -8.81
CA TYR A 138 -5.04 -12.31 -10.25
C TYR A 138 -3.72 -12.13 -11.00
N THR A 139 -2.65 -11.74 -10.31
CA THR A 139 -1.34 -11.45 -10.92
C THR A 139 -0.29 -12.44 -10.44
N SER A 140 0.45 -13.05 -11.36
CA SER A 140 1.50 -14.04 -11.03
C SER A 140 2.69 -13.41 -10.31
N LYS A 141 3.24 -14.05 -9.28
CA LYS A 141 4.49 -13.61 -8.63
C LYS A 141 5.72 -13.72 -9.55
N GLN A 142 5.63 -14.54 -10.59
CA GLN A 142 6.79 -14.90 -11.41
C GLN A 142 7.32 -13.72 -12.23
N PHE A 143 6.45 -12.83 -12.73
CA PHE A 143 6.91 -11.68 -13.50
C PHE A 143 7.70 -10.68 -12.65
N LEU A 144 7.37 -10.55 -11.35
CA LEU A 144 8.14 -9.73 -10.43
C LEU A 144 9.55 -10.27 -10.27
N LYS A 145 9.68 -11.58 -10.03
CA LYS A 145 11.00 -12.24 -9.97
C LYS A 145 11.80 -11.99 -11.25
N LYS A 146 11.16 -12.13 -12.42
CA LYS A 146 11.80 -11.90 -13.74
C LYS A 146 12.44 -10.52 -13.87
N HIS A 147 11.85 -9.48 -13.29
CA HIS A 147 12.27 -8.09 -13.51
C HIS A 147 12.94 -7.40 -12.32
N LEU A 148 12.71 -7.89 -11.11
CA LEU A 148 13.20 -7.28 -9.87
C LEU A 148 14.37 -8.04 -9.26
N LEU A 149 14.62 -9.28 -9.70
CA LEU A 149 15.84 -10.01 -9.32
C LEU A 149 17.07 -9.21 -9.76
N ASN A 150 18.02 -9.01 -8.84
CA ASN A 150 19.26 -8.25 -9.04
C ASN A 150 19.08 -6.75 -9.35
N LYS A 151 17.90 -6.17 -9.09
CA LYS A 151 17.69 -4.71 -9.14
C LYS A 151 17.68 -4.09 -7.76
N SER A 152 17.93 -2.79 -7.70
CA SER A 152 17.67 -2.00 -6.51
C SER A 152 16.19 -2.09 -6.13
N PRO A 153 15.85 -2.28 -4.85
CA PRO A 153 14.47 -2.30 -4.39
C PRO A 153 13.71 -1.03 -4.78
N ILE A 154 12.43 -1.18 -5.11
CA ILE A 154 11.53 -0.06 -5.42
C ILE A 154 11.33 0.77 -4.16
N LYS A 155 11.50 2.08 -4.28
CA LYS A 155 11.26 3.03 -3.19
C LYS A 155 9.80 3.48 -3.23
N THR A 156 9.08 3.32 -2.12
CA THR A 156 7.69 3.78 -1.99
C THR A 156 7.39 4.19 -0.56
N ASN A 157 6.54 5.20 -0.36
CA ASN A 157 6.04 5.60 0.95
C ASN A 157 4.88 4.73 1.43
N THR A 158 4.02 4.30 0.50
CA THR A 158 2.87 3.43 0.79
C THR A 158 2.95 2.19 -0.08
N LEU A 159 2.90 1.02 0.57
CA LEU A 159 2.79 -0.26 -0.12
C LEU A 159 1.42 -0.86 0.18
N ILE A 160 0.64 -1.16 -0.86
CA ILE A 160 -0.64 -1.85 -0.75
C ILE A 160 -0.49 -3.21 -1.43
N ILE A 161 -0.73 -4.29 -0.67
CA ILE A 161 -0.69 -5.65 -1.17
C ILE A 161 -2.08 -6.25 -1.03
N LYS A 162 -2.69 -6.60 -2.16
CA LYS A 162 -3.94 -7.37 -2.18
C LYS A 162 -3.63 -8.83 -2.44
N THR A 163 -4.20 -9.73 -1.67
CA THR A 163 -3.96 -11.17 -1.79
C THR A 163 -5.20 -11.97 -1.36
N ASN A 164 -5.21 -13.27 -1.64
CA ASN A 164 -6.34 -14.14 -1.32
C ASN A 164 -6.24 -14.74 0.09
N THR A 165 -7.35 -15.26 0.60
CA THR A 165 -7.43 -15.94 1.91
C THR A 165 -7.20 -17.46 1.86
N LEU A 166 -6.94 -18.03 0.67
CA LEU A 166 -6.87 -19.48 0.50
C LEU A 166 -5.63 -20.07 1.20
N ILE A 167 -5.86 -21.22 1.84
CA ILE A 167 -5.11 -21.74 3.01
C ILE A 167 -3.64 -22.07 2.73
N THR A 168 -3.24 -22.27 1.48
CA THR A 168 -1.95 -22.92 1.14
C THR A 168 -0.77 -21.98 0.92
N GLN A 169 -0.93 -20.65 0.87
CA GLN A 169 0.19 -19.70 0.63
C GLN A 169 0.11 -18.38 1.43
N ARG A 170 -0.59 -18.38 2.56
CA ARG A 170 -1.09 -17.17 3.21
C ARG A 170 -0.09 -16.01 3.43
N GLN A 171 1.17 -16.30 3.80
CA GLN A 171 2.20 -15.25 3.95
C GLN A 171 3.14 -15.14 2.74
N ASP A 172 3.19 -16.15 1.87
CA ASP A 172 4.25 -16.30 0.87
C ASP A 172 4.15 -15.23 -0.23
N ASP A 173 2.94 -14.81 -0.59
CA ASP A 173 2.71 -13.65 -1.46
C ASP A 173 3.46 -12.42 -0.96
N ILE A 174 3.20 -12.06 0.29
CA ILE A 174 3.75 -10.87 0.93
C ILE A 174 5.27 -11.04 1.09
N LEU A 175 5.71 -12.14 1.70
CA LEU A 175 7.12 -12.41 1.99
C LEU A 175 7.97 -12.53 0.73
N SER A 176 7.42 -13.06 -0.37
CA SER A 176 8.16 -13.15 -1.64
C SER A 176 8.29 -11.80 -2.36
N PHE A 177 7.46 -10.82 -1.98
CA PHE A 177 7.42 -9.52 -2.64
C PHE A 177 8.15 -8.43 -1.86
N LEU A 178 8.07 -8.44 -0.53
CA LEU A 178 8.74 -7.46 0.34
C LEU A 178 10.23 -7.24 0.00
N PRO A 179 11.05 -8.26 -0.34
CA PRO A 179 12.46 -8.07 -0.71
C PRO A 179 12.69 -7.11 -1.88
N TYR A 180 11.69 -6.89 -2.74
CA TYR A 180 11.79 -5.97 -3.87
C TYR A 180 11.39 -4.54 -3.53
N ILE A 181 11.03 -4.25 -2.28
CA ILE A 181 10.63 -2.93 -1.79
C ILE A 181 11.68 -2.41 -0.80
N CYS A 182 12.03 -1.13 -0.89
CA CYS A 182 12.96 -0.48 0.03
C CYS A 182 12.28 -0.18 1.37
N ALA A 183 12.65 -0.93 2.41
CA ALA A 183 12.10 -0.78 3.76
C ALA A 183 12.34 0.62 4.36
N ASP A 184 13.46 1.28 4.05
CA ASP A 184 13.78 2.62 4.56
C ASP A 184 12.82 3.72 4.12
N THR A 185 12.23 3.56 2.93
CA THR A 185 11.31 4.57 2.39
C THR A 185 9.86 4.34 2.79
N LEU A 186 9.56 3.13 3.29
CA LEU A 186 8.22 2.67 3.57
C LEU A 186 7.69 3.28 4.87
N LYS A 187 6.61 4.07 4.75
CA LYS A 187 5.92 4.69 5.88
C LYS A 187 4.65 3.92 6.25
N LYS A 188 3.89 3.46 5.26
CA LYS A 188 2.62 2.76 5.43
C LYS A 188 2.65 1.40 4.71
N LEU A 189 2.33 0.34 5.45
CA LEU A 189 2.07 -0.99 4.90
C LEU A 189 0.57 -1.29 5.02
N GLU A 190 -0.04 -1.64 3.89
CA GLU A 190 -1.45 -2.02 3.82
C GLU A 190 -1.57 -3.39 3.16
N ILE A 191 -2.28 -4.30 3.83
CA ILE A 191 -2.49 -5.67 3.39
C ILE A 191 -4.00 -5.92 3.35
N GLU A 192 -4.51 -6.13 2.15
CA GLU A 192 -5.93 -6.41 1.90
C GLU A 192 -6.09 -7.89 1.54
N PHE A 193 -6.81 -8.62 2.38
CA PHE A 193 -7.23 -9.98 2.07
C PHE A 193 -8.60 -9.95 1.40
N VAL A 194 -8.65 -10.44 0.16
CA VAL A 194 -9.87 -10.48 -0.66
C VAL A 194 -10.43 -11.91 -0.61
N ASP A 195 -11.75 -12.01 -0.50
CA ASP A 195 -12.57 -13.23 -0.36
C ASP A 195 -12.59 -13.88 1.03
N LEU A 196 -13.76 -14.45 1.39
CA LEU A 196 -14.08 -15.20 2.62
C LEU A 196 -13.76 -14.48 3.94
N SER A 197 -14.82 -14.00 4.60
CA SER A 197 -14.76 -13.54 5.99
C SER A 197 -14.63 -14.72 6.96
N GLY A 198 -13.72 -14.63 7.92
CA GLY A 198 -13.67 -15.55 9.08
C GLY A 198 -12.42 -16.44 9.16
N THR A 199 -11.48 -16.32 8.22
CA THR A 199 -10.20 -17.01 8.30
C THR A 199 -9.26 -16.28 9.28
N LEU A 200 -8.43 -17.03 9.99
CA LEU A 200 -7.40 -16.49 10.90
C LEU A 200 -6.04 -16.53 10.22
N MET A 201 -5.41 -15.38 10.03
CA MET A 201 -4.14 -15.19 9.36
C MET A 201 -2.98 -15.22 10.34
N ASN A 202 -2.16 -16.25 10.31
CA ASN A 202 -0.87 -16.21 10.99
C ASN A 202 0.03 -15.21 10.24
N ILE A 203 0.65 -14.27 10.94
CA ILE A 203 1.57 -13.26 10.39
C ILE A 203 2.98 -13.34 11.01
N SER A 204 3.32 -14.44 11.71
CA SER A 204 4.54 -14.57 12.51
C SER A 204 5.83 -14.31 11.74
N LYS A 205 5.91 -14.62 10.43
CA LYS A 205 7.11 -14.33 9.64
C LYS A 205 7.09 -12.91 9.06
N ILE A 206 5.91 -12.32 8.88
CA ILE A 206 5.75 -10.93 8.41
C ILE A 206 6.25 -9.96 9.49
N VAL A 207 5.96 -10.22 10.77
CA VAL A 207 6.40 -9.35 11.87
C VAL A 207 7.93 -9.29 12.02
N GLU A 208 8.63 -10.31 11.53
CA GLU A 208 10.09 -10.39 11.56
C GLU A 208 10.76 -9.54 10.47
N GLN A 209 10.00 -9.09 9.47
CA GLN A 209 10.53 -8.35 8.31
C GLN A 209 10.91 -6.91 8.67
N GLU A 210 11.96 -6.40 8.03
CA GLU A 210 12.39 -5.00 8.20
C GLU A 210 11.29 -4.01 7.79
N HIS A 211 10.48 -4.34 6.78
CA HIS A 211 9.34 -3.54 6.35
C HIS A 211 8.31 -3.36 7.46
N TRP A 212 8.08 -4.41 8.26
CA TRP A 212 7.17 -4.35 9.41
C TRP A 212 7.75 -3.44 10.50
N LYS A 213 9.02 -3.65 10.85
CA LYS A 213 9.70 -2.92 11.94
C LYS A 213 9.90 -1.42 11.64
N ARG A 214 10.08 -1.05 10.36
CA ARG A 214 10.35 0.35 9.94
C ARG A 214 9.10 1.13 9.56
N ALA A 215 8.03 0.46 9.14
CA ALA A 215 6.77 1.14 8.82
C ALA A 215 6.18 1.80 10.06
N LYS A 216 5.62 3.00 9.87
CA LYS A 216 4.94 3.77 10.92
C LYS A 216 3.46 3.43 11.00
N GLU A 217 2.87 3.08 9.87
CA GLU A 217 1.44 2.81 9.77
C GLU A 217 1.20 1.40 9.21
N LEU A 218 0.26 0.68 9.83
CA LEU A 218 -0.15 -0.65 9.40
C LEU A 218 -1.66 -0.76 9.30
N HIS A 219 -2.11 -1.24 8.15
CA HIS A 219 -3.51 -1.55 7.88
C HIS A 219 -3.63 -2.99 7.41
N ILE A 220 -4.40 -3.80 8.13
CA ILE A 220 -4.74 -5.17 7.70
C ILE A 220 -6.27 -5.28 7.61
N HIS A 221 -6.76 -5.60 6.42
CA HIS A 221 -8.18 -5.66 6.09
C HIS A 221 -8.59 -7.07 5.62
N GLY A 222 -9.87 -7.40 5.80
CA GLY A 222 -10.47 -8.65 5.31
C GLY A 222 -10.28 -9.88 6.22
N VAL A 223 -9.30 -9.89 7.13
CA VAL A 223 -8.94 -11.08 7.92
C VAL A 223 -8.68 -10.75 9.39
N SER A 224 -8.88 -11.74 10.27
CA SER A 224 -8.39 -11.68 11.66
C SER A 224 -6.93 -12.15 11.70
N VAL A 225 -6.07 -11.57 12.53
CA VAL A 225 -4.65 -11.97 12.66
C VAL A 225 -4.39 -12.84 13.88
N MET A 226 -3.43 -13.74 13.77
CA MET A 226 -2.83 -14.51 14.85
C MET A 226 -1.40 -14.00 15.07
N ALA A 227 -1.26 -13.12 16.05
CA ALA A 227 0.01 -12.59 16.56
C ALA A 227 -0.22 -12.03 17.97
N GLY A 228 0.83 -11.90 18.77
CA GLY A 228 0.75 -11.16 20.05
C GLY A 228 0.57 -9.67 19.78
N ILE A 229 -0.26 -8.99 20.58
CA ILE A 229 -0.54 -7.54 20.43
C ILE A 229 0.74 -6.68 20.55
N GLN A 230 1.74 -7.19 21.26
CA GLN A 230 3.04 -6.55 21.47
C GLN A 230 3.80 -6.34 20.15
N ASN A 231 3.59 -7.20 19.14
CA ASN A 231 4.24 -7.07 17.82
C ASN A 231 3.81 -5.82 17.05
N PHE A 232 2.82 -5.08 17.57
CA PHE A 232 2.26 -3.90 16.94
C PHE A 232 2.57 -2.62 17.71
N GLU A 233 3.36 -2.66 18.78
CA GLU A 233 3.55 -1.54 19.70
C GLU A 233 4.25 -0.32 19.08
N HIS A 234 5.06 -0.50 18.04
CA HIS A 234 5.88 0.55 17.43
C HIS A 234 5.11 1.44 16.43
N PHE A 235 3.95 0.99 15.93
CA PHE A 235 3.18 1.76 14.95
C PHE A 235 2.64 3.08 15.54
N SER A 236 2.57 4.13 14.74
CA SER A 236 1.84 5.35 15.07
C SER A 236 0.37 5.25 14.67
N TYR A 237 0.06 4.48 13.63
CA TYR A 237 -1.33 4.24 13.20
C TYR A 237 -1.53 2.76 12.91
N LEU A 238 -2.57 2.17 13.49
CA LEU A 238 -2.85 0.74 13.35
C LEU A 238 -4.33 0.49 13.09
N VAL A 239 -4.62 -0.32 12.07
CA VAL A 239 -5.94 -0.92 11.87
C VAL A 239 -5.75 -2.41 11.70
N VAL A 240 -6.29 -3.20 12.63
CA VAL A 240 -6.15 -4.65 12.63
C VAL A 240 -7.37 -5.29 13.28
N LYS A 241 -7.60 -6.57 12.96
CA LYS A 241 -8.65 -7.38 13.58
C LYS A 241 -8.04 -8.60 14.24
N PHE A 242 -8.43 -8.91 15.47
CA PHE A 242 -8.16 -10.18 16.14
C PHE A 242 -9.42 -11.04 16.12
N ASP A 243 -9.28 -12.37 16.12
CA ASP A 243 -10.47 -13.22 16.25
C ASP A 243 -10.96 -13.26 17.71
N LEU A 244 -10.02 -13.48 18.63
CA LEU A 244 -10.23 -13.42 20.07
C LEU A 244 -9.32 -12.35 20.67
N LEU A 245 -9.91 -11.41 21.40
CA LEU A 245 -9.18 -10.34 22.10
C LEU A 245 -9.25 -10.57 23.62
N TYR A 246 -8.10 -10.55 24.28
CA TYR A 246 -8.01 -10.73 25.73
C TYR A 246 -7.96 -9.38 26.46
N LEU A 247 -8.51 -9.33 27.67
CA LEU A 247 -8.50 -8.09 28.48
C LEU A 247 -7.07 -7.59 28.72
N LYS A 248 -6.13 -8.51 29.00
CA LYS A 248 -4.71 -8.18 29.17
C LYS A 248 -4.10 -7.45 27.97
N ASP A 249 -4.57 -7.71 26.75
CA ASP A 249 -4.04 -7.07 25.54
C ASP A 249 -4.52 -5.61 25.46
N VAL A 250 -5.77 -5.36 25.86
CA VAL A 250 -6.35 -4.01 25.92
C VAL A 250 -5.74 -3.19 27.04
N LEU A 251 -5.46 -3.80 28.21
CA LEU A 251 -4.73 -3.16 29.29
C LEU A 251 -3.28 -2.85 28.90
N PHE A 252 -2.60 -3.77 28.21
CA PHE A 252 -1.27 -3.49 27.66
C PHE A 252 -1.28 -2.29 26.72
N LEU A 253 -2.26 -2.18 25.82
CA LEU A 253 -2.40 -1.02 24.94
C LEU A 253 -2.69 0.27 25.70
N LYS A 254 -3.50 0.22 26.77
CA LYS A 254 -3.74 1.38 27.65
C LYS A 254 -2.42 1.90 28.22
N GLU A 255 -1.61 1.02 28.81
CA GLU A 255 -0.29 1.38 29.36
C GLU A 255 0.66 1.92 28.27
N LEU A 256 0.69 1.28 27.09
CA LEU A 256 1.48 1.75 25.95
C LEU A 256 1.13 3.19 25.56
N PHE A 257 -0.16 3.53 25.52
CA PHE A 257 -0.61 4.87 25.15
C PHE A 257 -0.34 5.91 26.24
N PHE A 258 -0.34 5.52 27.52
CA PHE A 258 0.02 6.42 28.61
C PHE A 258 1.49 6.81 28.53
N HIS A 259 2.38 5.84 28.29
CA HIS A 259 3.82 6.04 28.42
C HIS A 259 4.59 6.30 27.12
N THR A 260 3.95 6.22 25.95
CA THR A 260 4.66 6.46 24.68
C THR A 260 5.15 7.92 24.57
N PRO A 261 6.38 8.21 24.17
CA PRO A 261 6.82 9.61 24.00
C PRO A 261 6.15 10.32 22.81
N SER A 262 5.39 9.60 21.97
CA SER A 262 4.72 10.18 20.81
C SER A 262 3.54 11.07 21.23
N THR A 263 3.36 12.17 20.52
CA THR A 263 2.17 13.04 20.60
C THR A 263 1.07 12.63 19.62
N PHE A 264 1.35 11.65 18.75
CA PHE A 264 0.38 11.08 17.82
C PHE A 264 0.47 9.56 17.82
N LYS A 265 -0.62 8.90 18.22
CA LYS A 265 -0.80 7.46 18.10
C LYS A 265 -2.29 7.15 18.00
N GLN A 266 -2.69 6.27 17.09
CA GLN A 266 -4.10 5.90 16.90
C GLN A 266 -4.27 4.45 16.47
N TYR A 267 -4.91 3.64 17.30
CA TYR A 267 -5.13 2.21 17.04
C TYR A 267 -6.62 1.92 16.94
N ARG A 268 -7.04 1.21 15.90
CA ARG A 268 -8.36 0.59 15.77
C ARG A 268 -8.21 -0.92 15.77
N ILE A 269 -8.61 -1.54 16.88
CA ILE A 269 -8.49 -2.97 17.12
C ILE A 269 -9.87 -3.60 17.03
N SER A 270 -10.17 -4.21 15.90
CA SER A 270 -11.42 -4.96 15.73
C SER A 270 -11.30 -6.35 16.36
N PHE A 271 -12.42 -6.93 16.78
CA PHE A 271 -12.42 -8.27 17.36
C PHE A 271 -13.62 -9.12 16.90
N GLY A 272 -13.42 -10.43 16.81
CA GLY A 272 -14.52 -11.39 16.62
C GLY A 272 -15.28 -11.64 17.93
N LYS A 273 -14.52 -11.98 18.98
CA LYS A 273 -15.00 -12.27 20.34
C LYS A 273 -14.06 -11.67 21.39
N LEU A 274 -14.61 -11.41 22.57
CA LEU A 274 -13.85 -11.06 23.77
C LEU A 274 -13.66 -12.31 24.63
N SER A 275 -12.54 -12.39 25.35
CA SER A 275 -12.24 -13.54 26.23
C SER A 275 -13.24 -13.69 27.39
N ASP A 276 -13.60 -12.57 28.03
CA ASP A 276 -14.57 -12.48 29.12
C ASP A 276 -15.26 -11.12 29.04
N ARG A 277 -16.44 -11.08 28.41
CA ARG A 277 -17.16 -9.83 28.16
C ARG A 277 -17.47 -9.07 29.45
N ASP A 278 -17.79 -9.76 30.54
CA ASP A 278 -18.14 -9.12 31.80
C ASP A 278 -16.92 -8.49 32.46
N ALA A 279 -15.75 -9.10 32.35
CA ALA A 279 -14.50 -8.48 32.80
C ALA A 279 -14.18 -7.20 32.03
N PHE A 280 -14.39 -7.18 30.71
CA PHE A 280 -14.24 -5.95 29.92
C PHE A 280 -15.24 -4.87 30.35
N ILE A 281 -16.49 -5.24 30.61
CA ILE A 281 -17.53 -4.28 31.06
C ILE A 281 -17.20 -3.73 32.44
N ARG A 282 -16.71 -4.55 33.36
CA ARG A 282 -16.28 -4.09 34.69
C ARG A 282 -15.12 -3.10 34.61
N GLU A 283 -14.15 -3.35 33.74
CA GLU A 283 -12.94 -2.54 33.62
C GLU A 283 -13.13 -1.25 32.80
N LEU A 284 -13.91 -1.31 31.71
CA LEU A 284 -14.00 -0.23 30.71
C LEU A 284 -15.43 0.30 30.52
N GLY A 285 -16.39 -0.21 31.28
CA GLY A 285 -17.80 0.13 31.09
C GLY A 285 -18.45 -0.58 29.90
N HIS A 286 -19.72 -0.27 29.65
CA HIS A 286 -20.47 -0.88 28.55
C HIS A 286 -20.02 -0.35 27.18
N PRO A 287 -20.11 -1.17 26.11
CA PRO A 287 -19.82 -0.70 24.75
C PRO A 287 -20.71 0.48 24.34
N ILE A 288 -20.12 1.45 23.65
CA ILE A 288 -20.76 2.65 23.12
C ILE A 288 -21.73 2.26 21.98
N THR A 289 -23.03 2.51 22.14
CA THR A 289 -24.04 2.20 21.13
C THR A 289 -24.72 3.43 20.53
N GLU A 290 -25.08 4.45 21.32
CA GLU A 290 -25.89 5.58 20.83
C GLU A 290 -25.54 6.96 21.47
N GLN A 291 -24.88 7.01 22.62
CA GLN A 291 -24.47 8.25 23.32
C GLN A 291 -23.00 8.17 23.73
N ARG A 292 -22.24 9.24 23.45
CA ARG A 292 -20.77 9.26 23.50
C ARG A 292 -20.24 9.16 24.93
N GLN A 293 -19.69 8.01 25.29
CA GLN A 293 -18.76 7.90 26.42
C GLN A 293 -17.48 7.26 25.92
N THR A 294 -16.59 8.10 25.37
CA THR A 294 -15.20 7.69 25.18
C THR A 294 -14.48 7.95 26.49
N LEU A 295 -13.79 6.94 27.03
CA LEU A 295 -13.00 7.13 28.24
C LEU A 295 -11.83 8.06 27.90
N ILE A 296 -11.65 9.12 28.67
CA ILE A 296 -10.55 10.08 28.51
C ILE A 296 -9.65 9.94 29.72
N PHE A 297 -8.34 9.88 29.49
CA PHE A 297 -7.35 9.73 30.55
C PHE A 297 -6.25 10.79 30.38
N GLU A 298 -5.85 11.39 31.49
CA GLU A 298 -4.65 12.23 31.51
C GLU A 298 -3.41 11.38 31.36
N ARG A 299 -2.36 11.99 30.79
CA ARG A 299 -1.07 11.33 30.62
C ARG A 299 -0.12 11.79 31.72
N PRO A 300 0.60 10.87 32.39
CA PRO A 300 1.50 11.24 33.50
C PRO A 300 2.53 12.31 33.11
N ASP A 301 3.12 12.18 31.92
CA ASP A 301 4.26 12.99 31.47
C ASP A 301 3.91 14.01 30.37
N ASP A 302 2.63 14.14 30.00
CA ASP A 302 2.18 14.97 28.87
C ASP A 302 0.90 15.74 29.25
N LYS A 303 1.07 17.03 29.53
CA LYS A 303 -0.04 17.91 29.95
C LYS A 303 -0.86 18.45 28.77
N GLU A 304 -0.35 18.31 27.54
CA GLU A 304 -1.01 18.86 26.35
C GLU A 304 -1.93 17.84 25.67
N ASN A 305 -1.64 16.54 25.82
CA ASN A 305 -2.42 15.47 25.20
C ASN A 305 -3.07 14.54 26.22
N VAL A 306 -4.20 13.96 25.81
CA VAL A 306 -4.95 12.96 26.57
C VAL A 306 -5.06 11.68 25.75
N VAL A 307 -5.24 10.56 26.45
CA VAL A 307 -5.53 9.28 25.82
C VAL A 307 -7.02 9.04 25.84
N THR A 308 -7.58 8.70 24.68
CA THR A 308 -8.99 8.33 24.57
C THR A 308 -9.13 6.86 24.22
N ILE A 309 -9.98 6.14 24.95
CA ILE A 309 -10.32 4.73 24.70
C ILE A 309 -11.83 4.64 24.43
N GLY A 310 -12.18 4.32 23.19
CA GLY A 310 -13.54 4.01 22.79
C GLY A 310 -13.76 2.51 22.73
N PHE A 311 -14.66 1.98 23.56
CA PHE A 311 -15.10 0.59 23.48
C PHE A 311 -16.38 0.50 22.66
N PHE A 312 -16.32 -0.07 21.46
CA PHE A 312 -17.48 -0.25 20.58
C PHE A 312 -17.86 -1.74 20.48
N PRO A 313 -19.08 -2.07 20.01
CA PRO A 313 -19.55 -3.46 19.97
C PRO A 313 -18.65 -4.45 19.21
N LYS A 314 -17.79 -3.96 18.31
CA LYS A 314 -16.93 -4.79 17.45
C LYS A 314 -15.47 -4.34 17.38
N PHE A 315 -15.10 -3.26 18.06
CA PHE A 315 -13.73 -2.76 18.06
C PHE A 315 -13.42 -1.87 19.25
N PHE A 316 -12.13 -1.75 19.57
CA PHE A 316 -11.60 -0.69 20.41
C PHE A 316 -10.93 0.37 19.55
N GLU A 317 -11.02 1.61 19.99
CA GLU A 317 -10.32 2.74 19.39
C GLU A 317 -9.49 3.46 20.46
N PHE A 318 -8.17 3.46 20.29
CA PHE A 318 -7.24 4.19 21.14
C PHE A 318 -6.70 5.39 20.36
N LYS A 319 -6.65 6.57 20.96
CA LYS A 319 -6.05 7.76 20.34
C LYS A 319 -5.31 8.60 21.37
N ILE A 320 -4.27 9.27 20.92
CA ILE A 320 -3.68 10.44 21.58
C ILE A 320 -4.24 11.67 20.86
N ILE A 321 -4.90 12.56 21.60
CA ILE A 321 -5.45 13.82 21.06
C ILE A 321 -5.06 14.99 21.96
N LYS A 322 -5.00 16.20 21.40
CA LYS A 322 -4.79 17.41 22.21
C LYS A 322 -5.94 17.60 23.19
N LYS A 323 -5.63 17.99 24.43
CA LYS A 323 -6.61 18.21 25.50
C LYS A 323 -7.67 19.26 25.11
N CYS A 324 -7.29 20.27 24.32
CA CYS A 324 -8.19 21.33 23.86
C CYS A 324 -9.29 20.88 22.87
N ILE A 325 -9.09 19.74 22.19
CA ILE A 325 -10.06 19.17 21.25
C ILE A 325 -10.79 17.95 21.83
N ALA A 326 -10.45 17.55 23.06
CA ALA A 326 -11.15 16.48 23.75
C ALA A 326 -12.60 16.90 24.05
N PRO A 327 -13.60 16.01 23.87
CA PRO A 327 -14.97 16.29 24.28
C PRO A 327 -15.00 16.71 25.75
N ARG A 328 -15.69 17.80 26.09
CA ARG A 328 -15.71 18.39 27.45
C ARG A 328 -16.49 17.57 28.49
N GLU A 329 -16.86 16.34 28.17
CA GLU A 329 -17.67 15.49 29.03
C GLU A 329 -17.00 14.12 29.11
N VAL A 330 -16.25 13.90 30.19
CA VAL A 330 -16.27 12.73 31.09
C VAL A 330 -15.15 12.97 32.13
N GLU A 331 -15.56 13.14 33.39
CA GLU A 331 -14.68 13.11 34.55
C GLU A 331 -13.97 11.74 34.64
N VAL A 332 -12.68 11.79 34.95
CA VAL A 332 -11.84 10.61 35.17
C VAL A 332 -12.00 10.18 36.64
N ASN A 333 -12.27 8.89 36.88
CA ASN A 333 -11.85 8.21 38.10
C ASN A 333 -10.40 7.77 37.95
#